data_AF-A0A1B7VKS1-F1
#
_entry.id   AF-A0A1B7VKS1-F1
#
_cell.length_a   1.000
_cell.length_b   1.000
_cell.length_c   1.000
_cell.angle_alpha   90.00
_cell.angle_beta   90.00
_cell.angle_gamma   90.00
#
_symmetry.space_group_name_H-M   'P 1'
#
loop_
_entity.id
_entity.type
_entity.pdbx_description
1 polymer ?
#
loop_
_entity_poly.entity_id
_entity_poly.type
_entity_poly.pdbx_seq_one_letter_code
_entity_poly.pdbx_strand_id
1 'polypeptide(L)'
;MKFDALSLQKFLMGECEPLETLVWLSDIFVPEIVSRLNTNDVRQRLGIYAGEKIPENERNLTDVRNRVSLILEYELARIATCILEDNGIQNLFWCYVVANRFPDLEVRTTSGERGLRVEVKCLQSIAEEKSANFDTLKKDIHPKTDFVVVFLWEWKYDSQEIKWNRSPFVHKAFVFHASTLAYLRDWYWLNKPPQDLGDGLQGFDLRYAVNCKNGIYNQEEGNYGKLLRIWKKDFEYQPPKSTLLYHTVTDYLSFKKIVITEGFKNLAYLLLPKITGSNEIYPIHYNDNNDQYFIGWQSKNVCFILNSFFSMFSKKRKNDILVHIFTNGANKIYTFNDRYDSTEYDLDGSQMKKIKKHEKPKYLIQGLVEN
;
A
#
# COMPACT_ATOMS: atom_id res chain seq x y z
N MET A 1 -16.48 -5.13 -26.13
CA MET A 1 -15.17 -5.57 -25.58
C MET A 1 -14.51 -4.37 -24.92
N LYS A 2 -13.85 -4.54 -23.77
CA LYS A 2 -13.18 -3.42 -23.06
C LYS A 2 -11.89 -2.95 -23.74
N PHE A 3 -11.29 -3.79 -24.58
CA PHE A 3 -10.03 -3.50 -25.25
C PHE A 3 -10.20 -3.58 -26.77
N ASP A 4 -9.42 -2.76 -27.46
CA ASP A 4 -9.14 -2.86 -28.89
C ASP A 4 -7.74 -3.49 -29.07
N ALA A 5 -7.61 -4.44 -29.99
CA ALA A 5 -6.39 -5.24 -30.14
C ALA A 5 -5.20 -4.39 -30.57
N LEU A 6 -5.40 -3.44 -31.49
CA LEU A 6 -4.35 -2.52 -31.94
C LEU A 6 -3.88 -1.62 -30.81
N SER A 7 -4.83 -1.10 -30.02
CA SER A 7 -4.53 -0.27 -28.85
C SER A 7 -3.72 -1.05 -27.81
N LEU A 8 -4.10 -2.29 -27.50
CA LEU A 8 -3.33 -3.17 -26.61
C LEU A 8 -1.87 -3.32 -27.07
N GLN A 9 -1.66 -3.61 -28.36
CA GLN A 9 -0.31 -3.78 -28.90
C GLN A 9 0.52 -2.51 -28.76
N LYS A 10 -0.02 -1.35 -29.14
CA LYS A 10 0.69 -0.06 -29.06
C LYS A 10 1.13 0.29 -27.65
N PHE A 11 0.22 0.19 -26.68
CA PHE A 11 0.56 0.46 -25.29
C PHE A 11 1.60 -0.52 -24.76
N LEU A 12 1.39 -1.82 -24.97
CA LEU A 12 2.26 -2.87 -24.43
C LEU A 12 3.62 -2.95 -25.11
N MET A 13 3.77 -2.46 -26.33
CA MET A 13 5.07 -2.32 -26.99
C MET A 13 5.77 -1.00 -26.68
N GLY A 14 5.17 -0.12 -25.86
CA GLY A 14 5.77 1.16 -25.47
C GLY A 14 5.83 2.17 -26.61
N GLU A 15 4.90 2.08 -27.57
CA GLU A 15 4.78 3.00 -28.70
C GLU A 15 4.05 4.30 -28.34
N CYS A 16 3.32 4.31 -27.22
CA CYS A 16 2.60 5.47 -26.71
C CYS A 16 3.46 6.31 -25.76
N GLU A 17 3.08 7.58 -25.58
CA GLU A 17 3.79 8.46 -24.64
C GLU A 17 3.65 7.94 -23.19
N PRO A 18 4.65 8.15 -22.31
CA PRO A 18 4.65 7.57 -20.97
C PRO A 18 3.45 7.97 -20.11
N LEU A 19 2.96 9.20 -20.27
CA LEU A 19 1.77 9.67 -19.56
C LEU A 19 0.50 8.99 -20.05
N GLU A 20 0.35 8.80 -21.36
CA GLU A 20 -0.79 8.09 -21.94
C GLU A 20 -0.79 6.63 -21.50
N THR A 21 0.38 5.99 -21.54
CA THR A 21 0.56 4.62 -21.06
C THR A 21 0.26 4.50 -19.56
N LEU A 22 0.70 5.46 -18.74
CA LEU A 22 0.39 5.49 -17.31
C LEU A 22 -1.12 5.55 -17.05
N VAL A 23 -1.83 6.44 -17.74
CA VAL A 23 -3.29 6.60 -17.62
C VAL A 23 -4.00 5.33 -18.08
N TRP A 24 -3.62 4.78 -19.23
CA TRP A 24 -4.20 3.54 -19.75
C TRP A 24 -3.99 2.35 -18.81
N LEU A 25 -2.77 2.19 -18.26
CA LEU A 25 -2.48 1.16 -17.27
C LEU A 25 -3.35 1.34 -16.01
N SER A 26 -3.45 2.57 -15.51
CA SER A 26 -4.14 2.88 -14.25
C SER A 26 -5.66 2.75 -14.32
N ASP A 27 -6.26 3.19 -15.44
CA ASP A 27 -7.71 3.37 -15.55
C ASP A 27 -8.38 2.22 -16.30
N ILE A 28 -7.64 1.47 -17.12
CA ILE A 28 -8.21 0.46 -18.02
C ILE A 28 -7.57 -0.91 -17.79
N PHE A 29 -6.26 -1.05 -18.00
CA PHE A 29 -5.62 -2.37 -18.05
C PHE A 29 -5.50 -3.04 -16.68
N VAL A 30 -4.89 -2.38 -15.70
CA VAL A 30 -4.70 -2.94 -14.36
C VAL A 30 -6.03 -3.14 -13.61
N PRO A 31 -7.04 -2.25 -13.71
CA PRO A 31 -8.36 -2.52 -13.14
C PRO A 31 -9.02 -3.79 -13.65
N GLU A 32 -8.88 -4.13 -14.94
CA GLU A 32 -9.35 -5.41 -15.47
C GLU A 32 -8.60 -6.59 -14.83
N ILE A 33 -7.28 -6.50 -14.69
CA ILE A 33 -6.47 -7.52 -14.00
C ILE A 33 -6.97 -7.70 -12.57
N VAL A 34 -7.19 -6.62 -11.81
CA VAL A 34 -7.70 -6.68 -10.43
C VAL A 34 -9.09 -7.35 -10.39
N SER A 35 -9.96 -7.04 -11.34
CA SER A 35 -11.27 -7.68 -11.44
C SER A 35 -11.15 -9.20 -11.60
N ARG A 36 -10.23 -9.66 -12.46
CA ARG A 36 -9.99 -11.09 -12.71
C ARG A 36 -9.26 -11.77 -11.54
N LEU A 37 -8.29 -11.11 -10.89
CA LEU A 37 -7.59 -11.58 -9.69
C LEU A 37 -8.56 -11.86 -8.52
N ASN A 38 -9.63 -11.08 -8.43
CA ASN A 38 -10.64 -11.21 -7.37
C ASN A 38 -11.74 -12.24 -7.68
N THR A 39 -11.68 -12.93 -8.82
CA THR A 39 -12.61 -14.03 -9.13
C THR A 39 -12.32 -15.26 -8.27
N ASN A 40 -13.34 -16.09 -8.05
CA ASN A 40 -13.20 -17.29 -7.24
C ASN A 40 -12.19 -18.30 -7.81
N ASP A 41 -12.06 -18.41 -9.14
CA ASP A 41 -11.08 -19.31 -9.79
C ASP A 41 -9.63 -18.97 -9.42
N VAL A 42 -9.31 -17.68 -9.30
CA VAL A 42 -7.97 -17.25 -8.88
C VAL A 42 -7.83 -17.34 -7.37
N ARG A 43 -8.83 -16.81 -6.64
CA ARG A 43 -8.82 -16.75 -5.18
C ARG A 43 -8.76 -18.12 -4.51
N GLN A 44 -9.31 -19.18 -5.10
CA GLN A 44 -9.26 -20.53 -4.53
C GLN A 44 -7.83 -21.09 -4.46
N ARG A 45 -6.95 -20.70 -5.38
CA ARG A 45 -5.55 -21.15 -5.43
C ARG A 45 -4.69 -20.54 -4.33
N LEU A 46 -5.20 -19.47 -3.71
CA LEU A 46 -4.59 -18.69 -2.64
C LEU A 46 -5.38 -18.82 -1.31
N GLY A 47 -6.48 -19.56 -1.33
CA GLY A 47 -7.35 -19.73 -0.18
C GLY A 47 -6.68 -20.55 0.90
N ILE A 48 -6.93 -20.16 2.15
CA ILE A 48 -6.55 -20.91 3.33
C ILE A 48 -7.77 -21.70 3.77
N TYR A 49 -7.65 -23.02 3.79
CA TYR A 49 -8.73 -23.94 4.09
C TYR A 49 -8.81 -24.28 5.58
N ALA A 50 -9.94 -24.86 5.98
CA ALA A 50 -10.17 -25.22 7.37
C ALA A 50 -9.06 -26.18 7.87
N GLY A 51 -8.49 -25.87 9.04
CA GLY A 51 -7.38 -26.63 9.64
C GLY A 51 -5.99 -26.09 9.32
N GLU A 52 -5.84 -25.26 8.28
CA GLU A 52 -4.58 -24.60 7.97
C GLU A 52 -4.35 -23.39 8.89
N LYS A 53 -3.13 -23.29 9.45
CA LYS A 53 -2.74 -22.17 10.32
C LYS A 53 -1.66 -21.33 9.65
N ILE A 54 -1.89 -20.02 9.59
CA ILE A 54 -0.80 -19.07 9.34
C ILE A 54 -0.04 -18.88 10.65
N PRO A 55 1.30 -18.84 10.62
CA PRO A 55 2.11 -18.44 11.76
C PRO A 55 1.69 -17.09 12.37
N GLU A 56 1.79 -16.94 13.70
CA GLU A 56 1.43 -15.70 14.41
C GLU A 56 2.64 -14.81 14.73
N ASN A 57 3.86 -15.36 14.65
CA ASN A 57 5.10 -14.61 14.83
C ASN A 57 5.44 -13.81 13.57
N GLU A 58 5.98 -12.60 13.76
CA GLU A 58 6.19 -11.63 12.67
C GLU A 58 7.10 -12.11 11.56
N ARG A 59 8.18 -12.81 11.90
CA ARG A 59 9.11 -13.33 10.90
C ARG A 59 8.40 -14.22 9.89
N ASN A 60 7.57 -15.13 10.36
CA ASN A 60 6.88 -16.08 9.49
C ASN A 60 5.64 -15.45 8.82
N LEU A 61 5.05 -14.39 9.42
CA LEU A 61 4.04 -13.58 8.74
C LEU A 61 4.61 -12.85 7.53
N THR A 62 5.86 -12.40 7.59
CA THR A 62 6.58 -11.85 6.42
C THR A 62 6.72 -12.89 5.32
N ASP A 63 7.05 -14.15 5.64
CA ASP A 63 7.16 -15.22 4.64
C ASP A 63 5.83 -15.49 3.93
N VAL A 64 4.72 -15.49 4.68
CA VAL A 64 3.37 -15.65 4.12
C VAL A 64 3.01 -14.48 3.20
N ARG A 65 3.33 -13.24 3.60
CA ARG A 65 3.11 -12.06 2.76
C ARG A 65 3.94 -12.13 1.48
N ASN A 66 5.20 -12.53 1.58
CA ASN A 66 6.09 -12.70 0.43
C ASN A 66 5.54 -13.77 -0.52
N ARG A 67 5.01 -14.88 0.03
CA ARG A 67 4.38 -15.95 -0.78
C ARG A 67 3.14 -15.46 -1.52
N VAL A 68 2.25 -14.71 -0.86
CA VAL A 68 1.09 -14.10 -1.52
C VAL A 68 1.53 -13.11 -2.60
N SER A 69 2.55 -12.28 -2.31
CA SER A 69 3.09 -11.30 -3.25
C SER A 69 3.61 -11.96 -4.53
N LEU A 70 4.40 -13.03 -4.37
CA LEU A 70 4.93 -13.82 -5.47
C LEU A 70 3.81 -14.44 -6.33
N ILE A 71 2.78 -15.00 -5.70
CA ILE A 71 1.67 -15.60 -6.46
C ILE A 71 0.85 -14.52 -7.19
N LEU A 72 0.64 -13.34 -6.59
CA LEU A 72 -0.02 -12.22 -7.26
C LEU A 72 0.76 -11.72 -8.49
N GLU A 73 2.09 -11.75 -8.44
CA GLU A 73 2.96 -11.47 -9.60
C GLU A 73 2.78 -12.52 -10.70
N TYR A 74 2.80 -13.82 -10.36
CA TYR A 74 2.52 -14.90 -11.31
C TYR A 74 1.13 -14.79 -11.94
N GLU A 75 0.11 -14.51 -11.13
CA GLU A 75 -1.25 -14.36 -11.62
C GLU A 75 -1.44 -13.09 -12.47
N LEU A 76 -0.72 -11.99 -12.19
CA LEU A 76 -0.71 -10.81 -13.06
C LEU A 76 -0.27 -11.22 -14.47
N ALA A 77 0.91 -11.83 -14.62
CA ALA A 77 1.45 -12.18 -15.93
C ALA A 77 0.55 -13.18 -16.68
N ARG A 78 0.00 -14.16 -15.96
CA ARG A 78 -0.95 -15.13 -16.53
C ARG A 78 -2.22 -14.44 -17.03
N ILE A 79 -2.88 -13.65 -16.18
CA ILE A 79 -4.13 -12.95 -16.53
C ILE A 79 -3.89 -11.95 -17.66
N ALA A 80 -2.79 -11.21 -17.61
CA ALA A 80 -2.44 -10.25 -18.64
C ALA A 80 -2.20 -10.93 -19.99
N THR A 81 -1.63 -12.14 -20.01
CA THR A 81 -1.52 -12.95 -21.23
C THR A 81 -2.88 -13.46 -21.71
N CYS A 82 -3.75 -13.94 -20.81
CA CYS A 82 -5.12 -14.32 -21.19
C CYS A 82 -5.92 -13.15 -21.79
N ILE A 83 -5.72 -11.91 -21.30
CA ILE A 83 -6.34 -10.72 -21.91
C ILE A 83 -5.88 -10.55 -23.37
N LEU A 84 -4.62 -10.84 -23.70
CA LEU A 84 -4.14 -10.79 -25.08
C LEU A 84 -4.81 -11.85 -25.95
N GLU A 85 -4.87 -13.09 -25.44
CA GLU A 85 -5.51 -14.23 -26.11
C GLU A 85 -7.00 -13.98 -26.37
N ASP A 86 -7.73 -13.46 -25.38
CA ASP A 86 -9.14 -13.08 -25.48
C ASP A 86 -9.40 -12.05 -26.58
N ASN A 87 -8.39 -11.25 -26.93
CA ASN A 87 -8.45 -10.22 -27.97
C ASN A 87 -7.76 -10.66 -29.28
N GLY A 88 -7.48 -11.96 -29.44
CA GLY A 88 -6.90 -12.53 -30.66
C GLY A 88 -5.42 -12.18 -30.89
N ILE A 89 -4.71 -11.68 -29.87
CA ILE A 89 -3.29 -11.34 -29.96
C ILE A 89 -2.48 -12.55 -29.52
N GLN A 90 -1.78 -13.17 -30.48
CA GLN A 90 -0.96 -14.38 -30.23
C GLN A 90 0.55 -14.12 -30.35
N ASN A 91 0.93 -12.97 -30.91
CA ASN A 91 2.33 -12.61 -31.14
C ASN A 91 2.96 -11.85 -29.96
N LEU A 92 2.18 -11.50 -28.93
CA LEU A 92 2.63 -10.82 -27.71
C LEU A 92 2.31 -11.66 -26.48
N PHE A 93 3.19 -11.63 -25.48
CA PHE A 93 2.98 -12.31 -24.19
C PHE A 93 3.75 -11.61 -23.07
N TRP A 94 3.30 -11.82 -21.83
CA TRP A 94 4.02 -11.38 -20.63
C TRP A 94 4.98 -12.48 -20.17
N CYS A 95 6.19 -12.12 -19.80
CA CYS A 95 7.19 -13.05 -19.32
C CYS A 95 7.89 -12.55 -18.04
N TYR A 96 8.41 -13.50 -17.27
CA TYR A 96 9.14 -13.25 -16.03
C TYR A 96 10.62 -13.00 -16.29
N VAL A 97 11.20 -12.01 -15.62
CA VAL A 97 12.64 -11.76 -15.70
C VAL A 97 13.36 -12.65 -14.68
N VAL A 98 13.80 -13.83 -15.14
CA VAL A 98 14.42 -14.87 -14.29
C VAL A 98 15.74 -14.43 -13.65
N ALA A 99 16.39 -13.38 -14.17
CA ALA A 99 17.68 -12.91 -13.67
C ALA A 99 17.61 -12.23 -12.28
N ASN A 100 16.45 -12.21 -11.62
CA ASN A 100 16.22 -11.60 -10.30
C ASN A 100 16.77 -10.17 -10.22
N ARG A 101 16.52 -9.40 -11.28
CA ARG A 101 16.88 -8.00 -11.42
C ARG A 101 15.65 -7.28 -11.98
N PHE A 102 15.51 -6.01 -11.66
CA PHE A 102 14.45 -5.17 -12.20
C PHE A 102 14.37 -5.28 -13.75
N PRO A 103 13.15 -5.34 -14.33
CA PRO A 103 11.84 -5.44 -13.67
C PRO A 103 11.50 -6.90 -13.28
N ASP A 104 10.40 -7.13 -12.55
CA ASP A 104 9.85 -8.48 -12.35
C ASP A 104 9.28 -9.08 -13.66
N LEU A 105 8.55 -8.28 -14.43
CA LEU A 105 7.84 -8.69 -15.65
C LEU A 105 8.21 -7.84 -16.86
N GLU A 106 8.18 -8.44 -18.05
CA GLU A 106 8.30 -7.72 -19.33
C GLU A 106 7.40 -8.32 -20.42
N VAL A 107 6.89 -7.46 -21.31
CA VAL A 107 6.17 -7.86 -22.52
C VAL A 107 7.18 -8.22 -23.59
N ARG A 108 6.91 -9.30 -24.33
CA ARG A 108 7.70 -9.70 -25.50
C ARG A 108 6.86 -10.09 -26.68
N THR A 109 7.46 -9.90 -27.85
CA THR A 109 6.99 -10.53 -29.08
C THR A 109 7.55 -11.95 -29.23
N THR A 110 6.97 -12.73 -30.13
CA THR A 110 7.53 -14.05 -30.54
C THR A 110 8.91 -13.95 -31.20
N SER A 111 9.32 -12.78 -31.72
CA SER A 111 10.67 -12.53 -32.22
C SER A 111 11.68 -12.16 -31.12
N GLY A 112 11.21 -12.00 -29.87
CA GLY A 112 12.04 -11.63 -28.73
C GLY A 112 12.23 -10.13 -28.55
N GLU A 113 11.55 -9.29 -29.33
CA GLU A 113 11.49 -7.84 -29.11
C GLU A 113 10.85 -7.55 -27.75
N ARG A 114 11.31 -6.50 -27.06
CA ARG A 114 10.84 -6.11 -25.73
C ARG A 114 9.89 -4.93 -25.83
N GLY A 115 8.78 -5.03 -25.12
CA GLY A 115 7.84 -3.94 -24.89
C GLY A 115 7.97 -3.35 -23.50
N LEU A 116 6.82 -3.10 -22.86
CA LEU A 116 6.71 -2.60 -21.50
C LEU A 116 7.34 -3.55 -20.48
N ARG A 117 7.80 -2.94 -19.38
CA ARG A 117 8.45 -3.58 -18.24
C ARG A 117 7.76 -3.13 -16.96
N VAL A 118 7.45 -4.08 -16.08
CA VAL A 118 6.67 -3.80 -14.87
C VAL A 118 7.33 -4.46 -13.67
N GLU A 119 7.62 -3.65 -12.67
CA GLU A 119 7.92 -4.11 -11.31
C GLU A 119 6.62 -4.28 -10.54
N VAL A 120 6.45 -5.40 -9.84
CA VAL A 120 5.27 -5.70 -9.04
C VAL A 120 5.62 -5.59 -7.56
N LYS A 121 4.85 -4.82 -6.83
CA LYS A 121 4.93 -4.72 -5.37
C LYS A 121 3.58 -5.03 -4.76
N CYS A 122 3.59 -5.67 -3.60
CA CYS A 122 2.37 -6.02 -2.89
C CYS A 122 2.43 -5.49 -1.46
N LEU A 123 1.33 -4.92 -1.01
CA LEU A 123 1.15 -4.40 0.33
C LEU A 123 -0.07 -5.04 0.97
N GLN A 124 0.12 -5.72 2.09
CA GLN A 124 -1.00 -6.11 2.94
C GLN A 124 -1.52 -4.86 3.67
N SER A 125 -2.83 -4.62 3.64
CA SER A 125 -3.44 -3.38 4.12
C SER A 125 -3.23 -3.15 5.62
N ILE A 126 -3.42 -4.18 6.46
CA ILE A 126 -3.27 -4.08 7.93
C ILE A 126 -1.83 -4.25 8.41
N ALA A 127 -0.87 -4.52 7.52
CA ALA A 127 0.51 -4.70 7.94
C ALA A 127 1.08 -3.43 8.58
N GLU A 128 1.73 -3.62 9.73
CA GLU A 128 2.41 -2.59 10.52
C GLU A 128 3.63 -2.04 9.77
N GLU A 129 4.51 -2.95 9.34
CA GLU A 129 5.58 -2.63 8.40
C GLU A 129 5.17 -3.10 7.01
N LYS A 130 4.72 -2.14 6.20
CA LYS A 130 4.49 -2.32 4.77
C LYS A 130 5.85 -2.35 4.06
N SER A 131 6.55 -3.48 4.19
CA SER A 131 7.90 -3.72 3.68
C SER A 131 7.87 -4.03 2.19
N ALA A 132 7.52 -3.06 1.37
CA ALA A 132 7.80 -3.09 -0.06
C ALA A 132 8.76 -1.96 -0.40
N ASN A 133 9.85 -2.33 -1.06
CA ASN A 133 10.90 -1.40 -1.48
C ASN A 133 10.90 -1.32 -3.00
N PHE A 134 11.06 -0.09 -3.50
CA PHE A 134 11.45 0.22 -4.86
C PHE A 134 12.80 0.93 -4.79
N ASP A 135 13.86 0.15 -4.76
CA ASP A 135 15.26 0.57 -4.59
C ASP A 135 16.07 0.48 -5.90
N THR A 136 15.46 0.07 -7.01
CA THR A 136 16.08 0.09 -8.33
C THR A 136 16.68 1.47 -8.64
N LEU A 137 17.98 1.50 -8.95
CA LEU A 137 18.67 2.74 -9.29
C LEU A 137 18.15 3.29 -10.62
N LYS A 138 18.09 4.62 -10.73
CA LYS A 138 17.57 5.29 -11.92
C LYS A 138 18.25 4.85 -13.23
N LYS A 139 19.54 4.48 -13.17
CA LYS A 139 20.32 3.99 -14.32
C LYS A 139 19.78 2.67 -14.91
N ASP A 140 19.07 1.87 -14.12
CA ASP A 140 18.54 0.56 -14.54
C ASP A 140 17.08 0.67 -15.03
N ILE A 141 16.51 1.89 -15.01
CA ILE A 141 15.13 2.19 -15.39
C ILE A 141 15.10 2.91 -16.74
N HIS A 142 14.34 2.37 -17.68
CA HIS A 142 14.09 2.98 -18.98
C HIS A 142 12.92 3.98 -18.88
N PRO A 143 13.10 5.25 -19.27
CA PRO A 143 12.15 6.33 -19.00
C PRO A 143 10.90 6.32 -19.90
N LYS A 144 10.77 5.35 -20.81
CA LYS A 144 9.57 5.24 -21.67
C LYS A 144 8.71 4.03 -21.39
N THR A 145 9.31 2.94 -20.92
CA THR A 145 8.68 1.60 -20.96
C THR A 145 8.50 0.98 -19.58
N ASP A 146 8.99 1.63 -18.53
CA ASP A 146 9.09 1.02 -17.21
C ASP A 146 8.10 1.61 -16.22
N PHE A 147 7.35 0.73 -15.58
CA PHE A 147 6.31 1.07 -14.63
C PHE A 147 6.41 0.22 -13.36
N VAL A 148 5.81 0.71 -12.28
CA VAL A 148 5.69 -0.01 -11.01
C VAL A 148 4.21 -0.20 -10.73
N VAL A 149 3.76 -1.44 -10.55
CA VAL A 149 2.41 -1.78 -10.14
C VAL A 149 2.43 -2.20 -8.67
N VAL A 150 1.60 -1.55 -7.85
CA VAL A 150 1.48 -1.84 -6.43
C VAL A 150 0.09 -2.37 -6.12
N PHE A 151 -0.02 -3.63 -5.71
CA PHE A 151 -1.28 -4.22 -5.23
C PHE A 151 -1.47 -4.00 -3.73
N LEU A 152 -2.61 -3.46 -3.34
CA LEU A 152 -3.07 -3.39 -1.96
C LEU A 152 -4.07 -4.51 -1.71
N TRP A 153 -3.72 -5.46 -0.85
CA TRP A 153 -4.53 -6.65 -0.60
C TRP A 153 -4.79 -6.87 0.89
N GLU A 154 -5.83 -7.64 1.20
CA GLU A 154 -6.10 -8.14 2.55
C GLU A 154 -6.76 -9.52 2.51
N TRP A 155 -6.74 -10.23 3.63
CA TRP A 155 -7.58 -11.41 3.81
C TRP A 155 -9.06 -11.05 3.84
N LYS A 156 -9.83 -11.69 2.98
CA LYS A 156 -11.29 -11.63 3.01
C LYS A 156 -11.85 -12.96 3.54
N TYR A 157 -12.78 -12.84 4.48
CA TYR A 157 -13.42 -13.95 5.19
C TYR A 157 -14.82 -14.19 4.62
N ASP A 158 -14.90 -14.77 3.43
CA ASP A 158 -16.15 -15.02 2.71
C ASP A 158 -16.24 -16.47 2.24
N SER A 159 -16.89 -17.33 3.02
CA SER A 159 -16.97 -18.78 2.73
C SER A 159 -18.26 -19.20 1.99
N GLN A 160 -18.92 -18.27 1.30
CA GLN A 160 -20.28 -18.52 0.78
C GLN A 160 -20.30 -19.49 -0.40
N GLU A 161 -19.34 -19.39 -1.32
CA GLU A 161 -19.28 -20.22 -2.53
C GLU A 161 -18.14 -21.25 -2.50
N ILE A 162 -17.06 -20.96 -1.78
CA ILE A 162 -15.91 -21.85 -1.63
C ILE A 162 -15.61 -22.03 -0.15
N LYS A 163 -15.37 -23.27 0.27
CA LYS A 163 -15.11 -23.66 1.67
C LYS A 163 -13.71 -23.30 2.17
N TRP A 164 -13.14 -22.18 1.74
CA TRP A 164 -11.98 -21.61 2.40
C TRP A 164 -12.40 -20.89 3.69
N ASN A 165 -11.49 -20.73 4.62
CA ASN A 165 -11.65 -19.84 5.77
C ASN A 165 -11.48 -18.38 5.33
N ARG A 166 -10.41 -18.12 4.57
CA ARG A 166 -10.08 -16.81 4.02
C ARG A 166 -9.28 -16.95 2.74
N SER A 167 -9.36 -15.94 1.88
CA SER A 167 -8.52 -15.84 0.68
C SER A 167 -8.12 -14.39 0.45
N PRO A 168 -6.94 -14.10 -0.14
CA PRO A 168 -6.54 -12.75 -0.47
C PRO A 168 -7.58 -12.08 -1.37
N PHE A 169 -7.77 -10.79 -1.16
CA PHE A 169 -8.59 -9.92 -1.97
C PHE A 169 -7.81 -8.65 -2.25
N VAL A 170 -7.69 -8.30 -3.53
CA VAL A 170 -6.99 -7.09 -3.97
C VAL A 170 -7.99 -5.94 -3.93
N HIS A 171 -7.84 -5.04 -2.96
CA HIS A 171 -8.72 -3.87 -2.80
C HIS A 171 -8.49 -2.83 -3.89
N LYS A 172 -7.23 -2.61 -4.24
CA LYS A 172 -6.83 -1.60 -5.22
C LYS A 172 -5.45 -1.91 -5.77
N ALA A 173 -5.19 -1.47 -6.99
CA ALA A 173 -3.86 -1.39 -7.57
C ALA A 173 -3.50 0.07 -7.85
N PHE A 174 -2.20 0.35 -7.84
CA PHE A 174 -1.64 1.66 -8.18
C PHE A 174 -0.55 1.46 -9.22
N VAL A 175 -0.50 2.33 -10.23
CA VAL A 175 0.54 2.29 -11.25
C VAL A 175 1.35 3.57 -11.15
N PHE A 176 2.67 3.44 -11.23
CA PHE A 176 3.58 4.57 -11.27
C PHE A 176 4.49 4.45 -12.47
N HIS A 177 4.80 5.57 -13.10
CA HIS A 177 5.90 5.63 -14.03
C HIS A 177 7.23 5.51 -13.26
N ALA A 178 8.02 4.48 -13.56
CA ALA A 178 9.13 4.06 -12.70
C ALA A 178 10.23 5.14 -12.60
N SER A 179 10.54 5.82 -13.71
CA SER A 179 11.63 6.81 -13.75
C SER A 179 11.30 8.08 -12.97
N THR A 180 10.06 8.56 -13.01
CA THR A 180 9.65 9.73 -12.21
C THR A 180 9.43 9.37 -10.74
N LEU A 181 8.99 8.15 -10.44
CA LEU A 181 8.93 7.66 -9.06
C LEU A 181 10.33 7.53 -8.44
N ALA A 182 11.29 6.97 -9.19
CA ALA A 182 12.69 6.89 -8.79
C ALA A 182 13.31 8.28 -8.59
N TYR A 183 13.04 9.20 -9.52
CA TYR A 183 13.47 10.59 -9.39
C TYR A 183 12.93 11.24 -8.11
N LEU A 184 11.64 11.06 -7.82
CA LEU A 184 11.01 11.60 -6.62
C LEU A 184 11.62 11.01 -5.33
N ARG A 185 11.85 9.69 -5.32
CA ARG A 185 12.53 8.96 -4.23
C ARG A 185 13.93 9.52 -3.99
N ASP A 186 14.73 9.58 -5.03
CA ASP A 186 16.13 9.99 -4.96
C ASP A 186 16.22 11.45 -4.48
N TRP A 187 15.35 12.32 -5.01
CA TRP A 187 15.28 13.73 -4.61
C TRP A 187 14.96 13.90 -3.13
N TYR A 188 13.93 13.20 -2.63
CA TYR A 188 13.57 13.28 -1.21
C TYR A 188 14.64 12.69 -0.30
N TRP A 189 15.19 11.53 -0.68
CA TRP A 189 16.18 10.82 0.12
C TRP A 189 17.47 11.62 0.24
N LEU A 190 18.02 12.14 -0.87
CA LEU A 190 19.26 12.94 -0.87
C LEU A 190 19.12 14.26 -0.10
N ASN A 191 17.93 14.86 -0.10
CA ASN A 191 17.64 16.09 0.66
C ASN A 191 17.22 15.81 2.11
N LYS A 192 17.38 14.57 2.59
CA LYS A 192 17.11 14.18 3.97
C LYS A 192 18.20 13.27 4.53
N PRO A 193 19.45 13.74 4.56
CA PRO A 193 20.55 12.96 5.10
C PRO A 193 20.37 12.66 6.61
N PRO A 194 20.98 11.57 7.12
CA PRO A 194 21.15 11.35 8.55
C PRO A 194 21.80 12.55 9.25
N GLN A 195 21.52 12.73 10.54
CA GLN A 195 22.14 13.82 11.32
C GLN A 195 23.60 13.51 11.70
N ASP A 196 23.99 12.24 11.66
CA ASP A 196 25.28 11.72 12.11
C ASP A 196 26.24 11.44 10.94
N LEU A 197 26.23 12.27 9.88
CA LEU A 197 27.12 12.09 8.72
C LEU A 197 28.62 12.25 9.04
N GLY A 198 28.99 13.06 10.04
CA GLY A 198 30.36 13.54 10.20
C GLY A 198 30.77 14.40 8.99
N ASP A 199 31.95 14.14 8.43
CA ASP A 199 32.46 14.80 7.21
C ASP A 199 32.00 14.13 5.90
N GLY A 200 31.12 13.13 5.98
CA GLY A 200 30.66 12.37 4.82
C GLY A 200 29.38 12.90 4.17
N LEU A 201 28.95 12.21 3.11
CA LEU A 201 27.74 12.53 2.35
C LEU A 201 26.88 11.28 2.13
N GLN A 202 25.61 11.49 1.82
CA GLN A 202 24.72 10.45 1.33
C GLN A 202 24.70 10.47 -0.21
N GLY A 203 24.65 9.30 -0.86
CA GLY A 203 24.70 9.26 -2.31
C GLY A 203 24.53 7.88 -2.91
N PHE A 204 25.06 7.70 -4.11
CA PHE A 204 25.00 6.44 -4.84
C PHE A 204 26.41 6.02 -5.24
N ASP A 205 26.69 4.72 -5.09
CA ASP A 205 27.74 4.06 -5.84
C ASP A 205 27.14 3.48 -7.14
N LEU A 206 27.98 2.91 -8.00
CA LEU A 206 27.62 2.21 -9.23
C LEU A 206 26.64 1.04 -9.01
N ARG A 207 26.51 0.53 -7.79
CA ARG A 207 25.67 -0.64 -7.50
C ARG A 207 24.49 -0.34 -6.60
N TYR A 208 24.67 0.52 -5.60
CA TYR A 208 23.70 0.70 -4.53
C TYR A 208 23.63 2.14 -4.05
N ALA A 209 22.54 2.48 -3.35
CA ALA A 209 22.48 3.63 -2.48
C ALA A 209 23.45 3.44 -1.29
N VAL A 210 24.12 4.51 -0.89
CA VAL A 210 25.14 4.49 0.16
C VAL A 210 24.79 5.55 1.21
N ASN A 211 24.84 5.12 2.47
CA ASN A 211 24.72 6.00 3.62
C ASN A 211 26.07 6.21 4.28
N CYS A 212 26.23 7.35 4.94
CA CYS A 212 27.40 7.65 5.76
C CYS A 212 26.99 7.82 7.22
N LYS A 213 27.80 7.27 8.13
CA LYS A 213 27.67 7.50 9.56
C LYS A 213 29.05 7.71 10.16
N ASN A 214 29.25 8.87 10.78
CA ASN A 214 30.52 9.31 11.35
C ASN A 214 31.70 9.14 10.36
N GLY A 215 31.50 9.52 9.10
CA GLY A 215 32.50 9.37 8.03
C GLY A 215 32.66 7.95 7.45
N ILE A 216 31.97 6.94 7.99
CA ILE A 216 32.03 5.55 7.53
C ILE A 216 30.86 5.29 6.57
N TYR A 217 31.20 4.92 5.33
CA TYR A 217 30.23 4.60 4.29
C TYR A 217 29.81 3.13 4.37
N ASN A 218 28.51 2.87 4.25
CA ASN A 218 27.94 1.53 4.14
C ASN A 218 26.82 1.52 3.09
N GLN A 219 26.55 0.35 2.53
CA GLN A 219 25.37 0.15 1.71
C GLN A 219 24.12 0.51 2.52
N GLU A 220 23.18 1.21 1.90
CA GLU A 220 21.92 1.54 2.55
C GLU A 220 20.99 0.33 2.56
N GLU A 221 20.62 -0.14 3.76
CA GLU A 221 19.96 -1.44 3.96
C GLU A 221 18.51 -1.34 4.46
N GLY A 222 17.89 -0.16 4.50
CA GLY A 222 16.58 -0.10 5.13
C GLY A 222 15.66 1.08 4.90
N ASN A 223 16.09 2.24 4.40
CA ASN A 223 15.15 3.36 4.18
C ASN A 223 14.98 3.74 2.72
N TYR A 224 16.04 3.62 1.94
CA TYR A 224 15.98 3.89 0.52
C TYR A 224 14.97 2.97 -0.17
N GLY A 225 14.07 3.56 -0.94
CA GLY A 225 13.05 2.82 -1.70
C GLY A 225 11.83 2.35 -0.93
N LYS A 226 11.74 2.48 0.41
CA LYS A 226 10.51 2.12 1.15
C LYS A 226 9.31 2.87 0.57
N LEU A 227 8.36 2.15 -0.04
CA LEU A 227 7.31 2.74 -0.89
C LEU A 227 6.52 3.84 -0.17
N LEU A 228 6.18 3.66 1.11
CA LEU A 228 5.42 4.68 1.86
C LEU A 228 6.25 5.90 2.34
N ARG A 229 7.54 5.94 2.01
CA ARG A 229 8.52 6.96 2.44
C ARG A 229 9.21 7.67 1.27
N ILE A 230 8.80 7.42 0.02
CA ILE A 230 9.38 8.03 -1.19
C ILE A 230 9.20 9.55 -1.20
N TRP A 231 8.04 10.05 -0.80
CA TRP A 231 7.75 11.49 -0.83
C TRP A 231 6.91 11.95 0.37
N LYS A 232 6.99 13.25 0.67
CA LYS A 232 6.19 13.94 1.68
C LYS A 232 5.54 15.18 1.06
N LYS A 233 4.24 15.36 1.32
CA LYS A 233 3.53 16.61 0.99
C LYS A 233 4.25 17.80 1.64
N ASP A 234 4.32 18.91 0.90
CA ASP A 234 4.88 20.19 1.38
C ASP A 234 6.35 20.06 1.84
N PHE A 235 7.12 19.19 1.19
CA PHE A 235 8.56 19.11 1.42
C PHE A 235 9.26 20.40 0.98
N GLU A 236 10.25 20.86 1.73
CA GLU A 236 10.90 22.15 1.48
C GLU A 236 11.61 22.18 0.11
N TYR A 237 12.33 21.11 -0.22
CA TYR A 237 13.08 21.01 -1.46
C TYR A 237 12.21 20.40 -2.57
N GLN A 238 11.47 21.24 -3.28
CA GLN A 238 10.61 20.80 -4.39
C GLN A 238 11.44 20.46 -5.64
N PRO A 239 11.19 19.34 -6.32
CA PRO A 239 11.86 19.00 -7.57
C PRO A 239 11.40 19.90 -8.73
N PRO A 240 12.22 20.06 -9.79
CA PRO A 240 11.84 20.66 -11.06
C PRO A 240 10.50 20.13 -11.59
N LYS A 241 9.61 21.04 -11.95
CA LYS A 241 8.26 20.67 -12.40
C LYS A 241 8.28 20.09 -13.81
N SER A 242 7.61 18.97 -13.99
CA SER A 242 7.18 18.44 -15.29
C SER A 242 5.77 17.86 -15.16
N THR A 243 5.04 17.75 -16.25
CA THR A 243 3.68 17.19 -16.23
C THR A 243 3.67 15.78 -15.64
N LEU A 244 4.56 14.90 -16.10
CA LEU A 244 4.62 13.51 -15.61
C LEU A 244 5.02 13.43 -14.12
N LEU A 245 5.90 14.31 -13.65
CA LEU A 245 6.26 14.36 -12.23
C LEU A 245 5.10 14.88 -11.37
N TYR A 246 4.34 15.87 -11.85
CA TYR A 246 3.15 16.37 -11.16
C TYR A 246 2.11 15.27 -10.97
N HIS A 247 1.85 14.48 -12.03
CA HIS A 247 1.00 13.28 -11.94
C HIS A 247 1.55 12.30 -10.91
N THR A 248 2.85 11.96 -11.00
CA THR A 248 3.52 11.05 -10.06
C THR A 248 3.35 11.49 -8.61
N VAL A 249 3.53 12.77 -8.29
CA VAL A 249 3.36 13.31 -6.93
C VAL A 249 1.90 13.18 -6.47
N THR A 250 0.95 13.54 -7.34
CA THR A 250 -0.48 13.47 -7.03
C THR A 250 -0.91 12.04 -6.74
N ASP A 251 -0.55 11.12 -7.64
CA ASP A 251 -0.86 9.70 -7.53
C ASP A 251 -0.21 9.07 -6.30
N TYR A 252 1.05 9.44 -6.02
CA TYR A 252 1.77 8.93 -4.85
C TYR A 252 1.14 9.38 -3.53
N LEU A 253 0.74 10.66 -3.42
CA LEU A 253 0.08 11.16 -2.21
C LEU A 253 -1.31 10.52 -2.02
N SER A 254 -2.04 10.31 -3.12
CA SER A 254 -3.31 9.57 -3.13
C SER A 254 -3.11 8.12 -2.69
N PHE A 255 -2.12 7.43 -3.26
CA PHE A 255 -1.70 6.07 -2.88
C PHE A 255 -1.44 5.97 -1.39
N LYS A 256 -0.58 6.83 -0.82
CA LYS A 256 -0.26 6.80 0.60
C LYS A 256 -1.50 6.97 1.47
N LYS A 257 -2.37 7.92 1.12
CA LYS A 257 -3.64 8.14 1.83
C LYS A 257 -4.48 6.87 1.79
N ILE A 258 -4.75 6.33 0.60
CA ILE A 258 -5.63 5.17 0.42
C ILE A 258 -5.09 3.93 1.15
N VAL A 259 -3.79 3.65 1.05
CA VAL A 259 -3.17 2.52 1.76
C VAL A 259 -3.39 2.62 3.28
N ILE A 260 -3.24 3.82 3.84
CA ILE A 260 -3.46 4.04 5.28
C ILE A 260 -4.93 3.89 5.63
N THR A 261 -5.84 4.48 4.85
CA THR A 261 -7.27 4.50 5.17
C THR A 261 -7.95 3.15 4.99
N GLU A 262 -7.64 2.42 3.91
CA GLU A 262 -8.18 1.07 3.70
C GLU A 262 -7.65 0.09 4.75
N GLY A 263 -6.37 0.16 5.09
CA GLY A 263 -5.84 -0.66 6.18
C GLY A 263 -6.47 -0.33 7.54
N PHE A 264 -6.75 0.93 7.83
CA PHE A 264 -7.46 1.33 9.05
C PHE A 264 -8.90 0.81 9.07
N LYS A 265 -9.61 0.90 7.94
CA LYS A 265 -10.95 0.32 7.78
C LYS A 265 -10.93 -1.19 8.01
N ASN A 266 -10.07 -1.92 7.28
CA ASN A 266 -9.95 -3.37 7.44
C ASN A 266 -9.59 -3.77 8.88
N LEU A 267 -8.76 -2.98 9.54
CA LEU A 267 -8.43 -3.18 10.95
C LEU A 267 -9.65 -3.00 11.87
N ALA A 268 -10.45 -1.95 11.66
CA ALA A 268 -11.67 -1.72 12.43
C ALA A 268 -12.66 -2.89 12.25
N TYR A 269 -12.88 -3.34 11.02
CA TYR A 269 -13.75 -4.48 10.72
C TYR A 269 -13.22 -5.82 11.26
N LEU A 270 -11.90 -5.96 11.42
CA LEU A 270 -11.30 -7.15 12.00
C LEU A 270 -11.34 -7.17 13.53
N LEU A 271 -11.11 -6.03 14.19
CA LEU A 271 -10.88 -5.97 15.63
C LEU A 271 -12.10 -5.52 16.43
N LEU A 272 -12.91 -4.58 15.95
CA LEU A 272 -14.08 -4.11 16.71
C LEU A 272 -15.02 -5.27 17.07
N PRO A 273 -15.37 -6.19 16.15
CA PRO A 273 -16.25 -7.30 16.52
C PRO A 273 -15.67 -8.24 17.57
N LYS A 274 -14.34 -8.41 17.57
CA LYS A 274 -13.63 -9.23 18.58
C LYS A 274 -13.62 -8.56 19.94
N ILE A 275 -13.56 -7.23 19.98
CA ILE A 275 -13.54 -6.44 21.22
C ILE A 275 -14.95 -6.30 21.81
N THR A 276 -15.96 -6.08 20.96
CA THR A 276 -17.31 -5.72 21.40
C THR A 276 -18.30 -6.89 21.37
N GLY A 277 -17.94 -7.99 20.73
CA GLY A 277 -18.84 -9.11 20.45
C GLY A 277 -19.99 -8.76 19.49
N SER A 278 -19.87 -7.68 18.69
CA SER A 278 -20.87 -7.28 17.70
C SER A 278 -20.27 -7.06 16.32
N ASN A 279 -20.93 -7.59 15.29
CA ASN A 279 -20.56 -7.34 13.90
C ASN A 279 -21.08 -6.00 13.35
N GLU A 280 -21.88 -5.27 14.14
CA GLU A 280 -22.36 -3.94 13.75
C GLU A 280 -21.27 -2.90 13.96
N ILE A 281 -20.90 -2.23 12.87
CA ILE A 281 -19.86 -1.21 12.82
C ILE A 281 -20.40 -0.01 12.04
N TYR A 282 -20.30 1.17 12.64
CA TYR A 282 -20.82 2.42 12.10
C TYR A 282 -19.71 3.43 11.88
N PRO A 283 -19.75 4.23 10.78
CA PRO A 283 -18.80 5.31 10.60
C PRO A 283 -19.07 6.42 11.61
N ILE A 284 -18.00 6.97 12.18
CA ILE A 284 -18.07 8.13 13.08
C ILE A 284 -17.84 9.38 12.24
N HIS A 285 -18.82 10.27 12.26
CA HIS A 285 -18.74 11.59 11.66
C HIS A 285 -18.80 12.68 12.74
N TYR A 286 -17.95 13.68 12.61
CA TYR A 286 -17.94 14.86 13.48
C TYR A 286 -18.31 16.10 12.67
N ASN A 287 -19.27 16.88 13.19
CA ASN A 287 -19.70 18.12 12.56
C ASN A 287 -18.92 19.29 13.17
N ASP A 288 -18.22 20.07 12.32
CA ASP A 288 -17.55 21.32 12.71
C ASP A 288 -17.92 22.42 11.72
N ASN A 289 -18.55 23.50 12.18
CA ASN A 289 -18.92 24.67 11.36
C ASN A 289 -19.60 24.34 10.02
N ASN A 290 -20.61 23.46 10.05
CA ASN A 290 -21.37 22.95 8.88
C ASN A 290 -20.63 21.94 7.98
N ASP A 291 -19.37 21.63 8.26
CA ASP A 291 -18.65 20.56 7.57
C ASP A 291 -18.73 19.26 8.38
N GLN A 292 -18.96 18.15 7.67
CA GLN A 292 -18.97 16.81 8.27
C GLN A 292 -17.66 16.08 7.97
N TYR A 293 -16.95 15.69 9.03
CA TYR A 293 -15.66 15.02 8.95
C TYR A 293 -15.79 13.55 9.36
N PHE A 294 -15.42 12.63 8.47
CA PHE A 294 -15.23 11.23 8.85
C PHE A 294 -13.96 11.09 9.70
N ILE A 295 -14.07 10.50 10.89
CA ILE A 295 -12.97 10.42 11.86
C ILE A 295 -12.67 9.01 12.36
N GLY A 296 -13.55 8.04 12.12
CA GLY A 296 -13.38 6.72 12.72
C GLY A 296 -14.51 5.74 12.48
N TRP A 297 -14.45 4.63 13.20
CA TRP A 297 -15.47 3.57 13.23
C TRP A 297 -15.85 3.27 14.68
N GLN A 298 -17.11 2.95 14.91
CA GLN A 298 -17.65 2.59 16.22
C GLN A 298 -18.37 1.25 16.16
N SER A 299 -18.21 0.46 17.21
CA SER A 299 -19.08 -0.68 17.51
C SER A 299 -19.45 -0.62 18.97
N LYS A 300 -20.75 -0.70 19.28
CA LYS A 300 -21.29 -0.46 20.64
C LYS A 300 -20.69 0.82 21.25
N ASN A 301 -19.96 0.69 22.34
CA ASN A 301 -19.34 1.73 23.15
C ASN A 301 -17.83 1.90 22.87
N VAL A 302 -17.28 1.22 21.87
CA VAL A 302 -15.85 1.28 21.52
C VAL A 302 -15.66 2.01 20.19
N CYS A 303 -14.79 3.01 20.18
CA CYS A 303 -14.46 3.82 19.01
C CYS A 303 -13.01 3.65 18.58
N PHE A 304 -12.78 3.46 17.29
CA PHE A 304 -11.47 3.52 16.64
C PHE A 304 -11.40 4.81 15.82
N ILE A 305 -10.36 5.61 16.05
CA ILE A 305 -10.18 6.93 15.44
C ILE A 305 -8.79 7.02 14.82
N LEU A 306 -8.64 7.52 13.60
CA LEU A 306 -7.33 7.67 12.95
C LEU A 306 -6.84 9.12 13.00
N ASN A 307 -5.68 9.36 13.62
CA ASN A 307 -5.15 10.70 13.88
C ASN A 307 -4.97 11.57 12.63
N SER A 308 -4.67 10.96 11.47
CA SER A 308 -4.49 11.69 10.23
C SER A 308 -5.79 12.26 9.66
N PHE A 309 -6.96 11.68 9.97
CA PHE A 309 -8.27 12.16 9.47
C PHE A 309 -8.67 13.53 9.97
N PHE A 310 -8.18 13.91 11.14
CA PHE A 310 -8.58 15.14 11.79
C PHE A 310 -7.31 15.93 12.19
N SER A 311 -6.24 15.72 11.41
CA SER A 311 -4.91 16.32 11.59
C SER A 311 -4.93 17.84 11.49
N MET A 312 -5.90 18.42 10.76
CA MET A 312 -6.12 19.86 10.63
C MET A 312 -6.56 20.55 11.93
N PHE A 313 -7.13 19.81 12.89
CA PHE A 313 -7.57 20.40 14.14
C PHE A 313 -6.42 20.60 15.12
N SER A 314 -6.51 21.67 15.93
CA SER A 314 -5.59 21.94 17.02
C SER A 314 -5.65 20.85 18.10
N LYS A 315 -4.60 20.69 18.90
CA LYS A 315 -4.57 19.70 20.00
C LYS A 315 -5.75 19.85 20.96
N LYS A 316 -6.16 21.09 21.27
CA LYS A 316 -7.34 21.38 22.10
C LYS A 316 -8.62 20.87 21.43
N ARG A 317 -8.83 21.25 20.17
CA ARG A 317 -10.02 20.84 19.40
C ARG A 317 -10.10 19.31 19.25
N LYS A 318 -8.96 18.63 19.06
CA LYS A 318 -8.88 17.17 19.08
C LYS A 318 -9.37 16.58 20.40
N ASN A 319 -8.93 17.12 21.55
CA ASN A 319 -9.42 16.67 22.85
C ASN A 319 -10.94 16.88 22.96
N ASP A 320 -11.45 18.05 22.58
CA ASP A 320 -12.89 18.36 22.64
C ASP A 320 -13.73 17.38 21.81
N ILE A 321 -13.24 17.00 20.62
CA ILE A 321 -13.87 15.97 19.77
C ILE A 321 -13.94 14.63 20.50
N LEU A 322 -12.82 14.18 21.10
CA LEU A 322 -12.77 12.90 21.79
C LEU A 322 -13.67 12.89 23.03
N VAL A 323 -13.70 13.98 23.81
CA VAL A 323 -14.63 14.15 24.95
C VAL A 323 -16.07 14.07 24.46
N HIS A 324 -16.40 14.78 23.38
CA HIS A 324 -17.75 14.74 22.80
C HIS A 324 -18.17 13.31 22.42
N ILE A 325 -17.30 12.55 21.76
CA ILE A 325 -17.57 11.14 21.40
C ILE A 325 -17.80 10.29 22.66
N PHE A 326 -16.97 10.46 23.68
CA PHE A 326 -17.11 9.74 24.95
C PHE A 326 -18.46 10.05 25.62
N THR A 327 -18.82 11.33 25.75
CA THR A 327 -20.08 11.77 26.37
C THR A 327 -21.33 11.33 25.60
N ASN A 328 -21.21 10.97 24.31
CA ASN A 328 -22.30 10.49 23.47
C ASN A 328 -22.36 8.95 23.36
N GLY A 329 -21.83 8.24 24.37
CA GLY A 329 -22.07 6.80 24.54
C GLY A 329 -20.87 5.90 24.24
N ALA A 330 -19.71 6.46 23.88
CA ALA A 330 -18.46 5.71 23.88
C ALA A 330 -17.89 5.63 25.31
N ASN A 331 -17.51 4.45 25.77
CA ASN A 331 -16.80 4.27 27.03
C ASN A 331 -15.32 3.90 26.84
N LYS A 332 -14.90 3.68 25.59
CA LYS A 332 -13.51 3.40 25.25
C LYS A 332 -13.15 3.94 23.89
N ILE A 333 -12.07 4.72 23.83
CA ILE A 333 -11.61 5.35 22.60
C ILE A 333 -10.16 4.96 22.32
N TYR A 334 -9.93 4.45 21.11
CA TYR A 334 -8.60 4.16 20.60
C TYR A 334 -8.24 5.11 19.47
N THR A 335 -7.18 5.89 19.63
CA THR A 335 -6.62 6.69 18.52
C THR A 335 -5.44 5.99 17.89
N PHE A 336 -5.40 5.89 16.57
CA PHE A 336 -4.36 5.23 15.79
C PHE A 336 -3.49 6.25 15.06
N ASN A 337 -2.20 5.95 14.90
CA ASN A 337 -1.34 6.65 13.93
C ASN A 337 -1.37 5.93 12.55
N ASP A 338 -0.64 6.45 11.57
CA ASP A 338 -0.59 5.90 10.20
C ASP A 338 0.13 4.53 10.11
N ARG A 339 0.80 4.09 11.18
CA ARG A 339 1.38 2.73 11.34
C ARG A 339 0.46 1.79 12.12
N TYR A 340 -0.69 2.31 12.56
CA TYR A 340 -1.67 1.64 13.39
C TYR A 340 -1.21 1.32 14.82
N ASP A 341 -0.18 2.01 15.33
CA ASP A 341 0.03 2.06 16.78
C ASP A 341 -1.16 2.80 17.39
N SER A 342 -1.69 2.28 18.49
CA SER A 342 -2.88 2.84 19.12
C SER A 342 -2.60 3.37 20.51
N THR A 343 -3.44 4.29 20.96
CA THR A 343 -3.47 4.79 22.33
C THR A 343 -4.91 4.72 22.83
N GLU A 344 -5.11 4.04 23.95
CA GLU A 344 -6.38 3.95 24.68
C GLU A 344 -6.54 5.20 25.54
N TYR A 345 -7.74 5.79 25.50
CA TYR A 345 -8.12 6.93 26.31
C TYR A 345 -9.38 6.64 27.12
N ASP A 346 -9.43 7.28 28.28
CA ASP A 346 -10.60 7.36 29.16
C ASP A 346 -10.84 8.83 29.57
N LEU A 347 -12.04 9.15 30.03
CA LEU A 347 -12.42 10.50 30.45
C LEU A 347 -12.05 10.72 31.92
N ASP A 348 -11.20 11.72 32.19
CA ASP A 348 -10.85 12.18 33.54
C ASP A 348 -11.32 13.64 33.67
N GLY A 349 -12.52 13.83 34.25
CA GLY A 349 -13.19 15.12 34.31
C GLY A 349 -13.61 15.63 32.92
N SER A 350 -12.97 16.70 32.43
CA SER A 350 -13.23 17.31 31.12
C SER A 350 -12.13 17.04 30.08
N GLN A 351 -11.20 16.11 30.37
CA GLN A 351 -10.08 15.81 29.50
C GLN A 351 -9.92 14.32 29.25
N MET A 352 -9.47 13.97 28.04
CA MET A 352 -9.11 12.59 27.74
C MET A 352 -7.72 12.28 28.27
N LYS A 353 -7.65 11.28 29.14
CA LYS A 353 -6.40 10.78 29.73
C LYS A 353 -5.94 9.55 28.99
N LYS A 354 -4.63 9.51 28.68
CA LYS A 354 -4.00 8.33 28.09
C LYS A 354 -3.93 7.22 29.15
N ILE A 355 -4.50 6.07 28.83
CA ILE A 355 -4.46 4.89 29.69
C ILE A 355 -3.30 3.99 29.29
N LYS A 356 -3.23 3.62 28.00
CA LYS A 356 -2.27 2.65 27.50
C LYS A 356 -1.90 2.93 26.06
N LYS A 357 -0.64 2.67 25.71
CA LYS A 357 -0.17 2.66 24.32
C LYS A 357 -0.01 1.21 23.88
N HIS A 358 -0.45 0.89 22.66
CA HIS A 358 -0.25 -0.40 22.04
C HIS A 358 0.56 -0.18 20.77
N GLU A 359 1.74 -0.80 20.71
CA GLU A 359 2.65 -0.60 19.57
C GLU A 359 2.28 -1.44 18.35
N LYS A 360 1.21 -2.24 18.44
CA LYS A 360 0.72 -3.14 17.38
C LYS A 360 -0.78 -3.41 17.54
N PRO A 361 -1.56 -3.46 16.45
CA PRO A 361 -2.99 -3.71 16.54
C PRO A 361 -3.36 -5.06 17.18
N LYS A 362 -2.55 -6.10 16.99
CA LYS A 362 -2.78 -7.42 17.61
C LYS A 362 -2.80 -7.39 19.13
N TYR A 363 -2.12 -6.42 19.75
CA TYR A 363 -2.10 -6.27 21.21
C TYR A 363 -3.38 -5.69 21.79
N LEU A 364 -4.34 -5.26 20.95
CA LEU A 364 -5.66 -4.84 21.40
C LEU A 364 -6.54 -6.03 21.81
N ILE A 365 -6.31 -7.21 21.23
CA ILE A 365 -7.11 -8.42 21.48
C ILE A 365 -6.43 -9.44 22.39
N GLN A 366 -5.11 -9.40 22.53
CA GLN A 366 -4.40 -10.32 23.45
C GLN A 366 -4.82 -10.12 24.91
N GLY A 367 -5.21 -8.92 25.32
CA GLY A 367 -5.75 -8.65 26.67
C GLY A 367 -7.20 -9.07 26.88
N LEU A 368 -7.89 -9.63 25.88
CA LEU A 368 -9.27 -10.13 25.98
C LEU A 368 -9.35 -11.65 26.13
N VAL A 369 -8.24 -12.37 25.94
CA VAL A 369 -8.17 -13.84 26.03
C VAL A 369 -7.79 -14.29 27.45
N GLU A 370 -7.44 -13.36 28.34
CA GLU A 370 -7.03 -13.65 29.73
C GLU A 370 -8.13 -13.42 30.79
N ASN A 371 -9.39 -13.17 30.39
CA ASN A 371 -10.52 -13.04 31.32
C ASN A 371 -11.64 -14.04 31.03
#